data_AF-A0A953QQ92-F1
#
_entry.id   AF-A0A953QQ92-F1
#
_cell.length_a   1.000
_cell.length_b   1.000
_cell.length_c   1.000
_cell.angle_alpha   90.00
_cell.angle_beta   90.00
_cell.angle_gamma   90.00
#
_symmetry.space_group_name_H-M   'P 1'
#
loop_
_entity.id
_entity.type
_entity.pdbx_description
1 polymer ?
#
loop_
_entity_poly.entity_id
_entity_poly.type
_entity_poly.pdbx_seq_one_letter_code
_entity_poly.pdbx_strand_id
1 'polypeptide(L)'
;MKRMAVLGLGDKLKARQIEWAATRGITPDPKGYVPSLDLNLFQPMSPDTVAEFSRGSGGELRPRRATSPPKIHALHSSSVLACNAFDYWRTAGINLVAEAFRIDPPHVGRLTFEAQFPTGLPGNPPNLDVALWLESGQVWAIESKFTEPFGRKKSGPAFKAKYFPAGLPVWTHHGLPRSAMIASALQSGSVSFGHLDAAQLLKHALGLQIRGAGRFTLCYLYVGDDAPEGSSHEAEILQFREAVSGDFPFVPVSYQAFLRSLRCLVPRNHAAYFAYMAERYGF
;
A
#
# COMPACT_ATOMS: atom_id res chain seq x y z
N MET A 1 12.24 -4.09 -39.47
CA MET A 1 10.99 -3.81 -38.73
C MET A 1 11.26 -3.94 -37.24
N LYS A 2 11.46 -2.83 -36.51
CA LYS A 2 11.56 -2.89 -35.04
C LYS A 2 10.15 -3.22 -34.53
N ARG A 3 9.97 -4.36 -33.86
CA ARG A 3 8.76 -4.62 -33.08
C ARG A 3 8.56 -3.42 -32.14
N MET A 4 7.46 -2.70 -32.27
CA MET A 4 7.04 -1.79 -31.21
C MET A 4 6.89 -2.64 -29.96
N ALA A 5 7.75 -2.41 -28.96
CA ALA A 5 7.63 -3.09 -27.69
C ALA A 5 6.27 -2.69 -27.10
N VAL A 6 5.41 -3.68 -26.84
CA VAL A 6 4.18 -3.44 -26.09
C VAL A 6 4.61 -2.97 -24.70
N LEU A 7 4.19 -1.76 -24.32
CA LEU A 7 4.47 -1.22 -22.99
C LEU A 7 3.84 -2.15 -21.93
N GLY A 8 4.61 -2.48 -20.88
CA GLY A 8 4.10 -3.19 -19.71
C GLY A 8 3.05 -2.35 -18.98
N LEU A 9 2.22 -2.98 -18.15
CA LEU A 9 1.13 -2.30 -17.44
C LEU A 9 1.65 -1.19 -16.54
N GLY A 10 2.77 -1.40 -15.87
CA GLY A 10 3.42 -0.37 -15.03
C GLY A 10 3.80 0.89 -15.81
N ASP A 11 4.26 0.74 -17.05
CA ASP A 11 4.61 1.88 -17.91
C ASP A 11 3.35 2.59 -18.44
N LYS A 12 2.29 1.84 -18.75
CA LYS A 12 0.99 2.41 -19.14
C LYS A 12 0.38 3.23 -18.00
N LEU A 13 0.38 2.72 -16.78
CA LEU A 13 -0.12 3.45 -15.61
C LEU A 13 0.67 4.74 -15.38
N LYS A 14 2.00 4.70 -15.51
CA LYS A 14 2.84 5.89 -15.42
C LYS A 14 2.54 6.89 -16.54
N ALA A 15 2.39 6.44 -17.77
CA ALA A 15 2.04 7.30 -18.91
C ALA A 15 0.72 8.03 -18.68
N ARG A 16 -0.31 7.33 -18.17
CA ARG A 16 -1.59 7.95 -17.79
C ARG A 16 -1.44 9.05 -16.74
N GLN A 17 -0.52 8.87 -15.77
CA GLN A 17 -0.25 9.92 -14.79
C GLN A 17 0.43 11.15 -15.39
N ILE A 18 1.32 10.97 -16.38
CA ILE A 18 1.94 12.08 -17.12
C ILE A 18 0.88 12.81 -17.96
N GLU A 19 -0.01 12.07 -18.62
CA GLU A 19 -1.12 12.66 -19.37
C GLU A 19 -2.05 13.47 -18.47
N TRP A 20 -2.42 12.93 -17.30
CA TRP A 20 -3.19 13.68 -16.29
C TRP A 20 -2.48 14.96 -15.83
N ALA A 21 -1.17 14.90 -15.58
CA ALA A 21 -0.41 16.09 -15.20
C ALA A 21 -0.47 17.15 -16.31
N ALA A 22 -0.34 16.74 -17.58
CA ALA A 22 -0.41 17.63 -18.74
C ALA A 22 -1.79 18.31 -18.88
N THR A 23 -2.91 17.59 -18.65
CA THR A 23 -4.25 18.22 -18.70
C THR A 23 -4.47 19.26 -17.60
N ARG A 24 -3.65 19.22 -16.54
CA ARG A 24 -3.64 20.18 -15.43
C ARG A 24 -2.56 21.26 -15.58
N GLY A 25 -1.82 21.29 -16.69
CA GLY A 25 -0.72 22.24 -16.91
C GLY A 25 0.48 21.99 -16.00
N ILE A 26 0.59 20.81 -15.41
CA ILE A 26 1.70 20.41 -14.53
C ILE A 26 2.80 19.79 -15.39
N THR A 27 4.02 20.32 -15.28
CA THR A 27 5.20 19.76 -15.95
C THR A 27 6.06 19.00 -14.95
N PRO A 28 5.93 17.66 -14.87
CA PRO A 28 6.83 16.85 -14.04
C PRO A 28 8.23 16.74 -14.67
N ASP A 29 9.21 16.36 -13.87
CA ASP A 29 10.56 16.03 -14.35
C ASP A 29 10.55 14.75 -15.24
N PRO A 30 11.66 14.39 -15.90
CA PRO A 30 11.74 13.19 -16.74
C PRO A 30 11.47 11.86 -16.01
N LYS A 31 11.46 11.85 -14.67
CA LYS A 31 11.14 10.69 -13.85
C LYS A 31 9.70 10.73 -13.32
N GLY A 32 8.90 11.73 -13.69
CA GLY A 32 7.51 11.89 -13.28
C GLY A 32 7.34 12.54 -11.90
N TYR A 33 8.31 13.34 -11.44
CA TYR A 33 8.21 14.07 -10.17
C TYR A 33 7.71 15.49 -10.39
N VAL A 34 6.68 15.91 -9.65
CA VAL A 34 6.16 17.28 -9.72
C VAL A 34 7.01 18.25 -8.88
N PRO A 35 7.06 19.54 -9.24
CA PRO A 35 7.92 20.52 -8.57
C PRO A 35 7.46 20.83 -7.13
N SER A 36 6.16 20.70 -6.83
CA SER A 36 5.62 20.85 -5.48
C SER A 36 4.59 19.77 -5.18
N LEU A 37 4.52 19.38 -3.90
CA LEU A 37 3.62 18.32 -3.46
C LEU A 37 2.13 18.68 -3.61
N ASP A 38 1.76 19.96 -3.48
CA ASP A 38 0.36 20.38 -3.62
C ASP A 38 -0.20 20.11 -5.02
N LEU A 39 0.64 20.10 -6.06
CA LEU A 39 0.26 19.70 -7.41
C LEU A 39 -0.02 18.20 -7.52
N ASN A 40 0.41 17.42 -6.53
CA ASN A 40 0.25 15.98 -6.42
C ASN A 40 -0.83 15.59 -5.42
N LEU A 41 -1.68 16.49 -4.94
CA LEU A 41 -2.71 16.17 -3.95
C LEU A 41 -4.07 16.71 -4.34
N PHE A 42 -5.14 16.09 -3.83
CA PHE A 42 -6.51 16.62 -3.98
C PHE A 42 -6.68 17.91 -3.17
N GLN A 43 -6.11 17.91 -1.96
CA GLN A 43 -6.07 19.03 -1.04
C GLN A 43 -4.73 19.00 -0.30
N PRO A 44 -4.28 20.12 0.31
CA PRO A 44 -3.11 20.10 1.18
C PRO A 44 -3.24 19.05 2.28
N MET A 45 -2.14 18.36 2.60
CA MET A 45 -2.15 17.37 3.68
C MET A 45 -2.55 18.00 5.00
N SER A 46 -3.32 17.24 5.79
CA SER A 46 -3.53 17.61 7.19
C SER A 46 -2.19 17.70 7.96
N PRO A 47 -2.09 18.56 8.99
CA PRO A 47 -0.89 18.65 9.83
C PRO A 47 -0.46 17.30 10.43
N ASP A 48 -1.44 16.45 10.80
CA ASP A 48 -1.19 15.12 11.32
C ASP A 48 -0.53 14.22 10.28
N THR A 49 -1.03 14.23 9.04
CA THR A 49 -0.45 13.45 7.93
C THR A 49 0.98 13.92 7.59
N VAL A 50 1.25 15.23 7.63
CA VAL A 50 2.62 15.76 7.47
C VAL A 50 3.55 15.22 8.57
N ALA A 51 3.09 15.24 9.83
CA ALA A 51 3.87 14.76 10.97
C ALA A 51 4.12 13.24 10.92
N GLU A 52 3.14 12.47 10.47
CA GLU A 52 3.24 11.02 10.29
C GLU A 52 4.23 10.64 9.18
N PHE A 53 4.09 11.18 7.97
CA PHE A 53 5.05 10.94 6.88
C PHE A 53 6.47 11.41 7.24
N SER A 54 6.60 12.47 8.04
CA SER A 54 7.90 12.98 8.49
C SER A 54 8.62 12.04 9.47
N ARG A 55 7.87 11.25 10.24
CA ARG A 55 8.40 10.21 11.15
C ARG A 55 8.63 8.88 10.44
N GLY A 56 8.01 8.68 9.28
CA GLY A 56 8.20 7.50 8.44
C GLY A 56 9.67 7.27 8.07
N SER A 57 10.05 5.99 8.01
CA SER A 57 11.42 5.60 7.64
C SER A 57 11.67 5.56 6.13
N GLY A 58 10.64 5.78 5.29
CA GLY A 58 10.71 5.52 3.86
C GLY A 58 11.29 6.67 3.01
N GLY A 59 11.39 7.87 3.60
CA GLY A 59 11.86 9.08 2.92
C GLY A 59 10.78 9.69 2.02
N GLU A 60 9.53 9.66 2.48
CA GLU A 60 8.36 10.11 1.72
C GLU A 60 8.43 11.62 1.48
N LEU A 61 8.67 12.39 2.54
CA LEU A 61 8.83 13.85 2.51
C LEU A 61 10.27 14.35 2.45
N ARG A 62 11.26 13.45 2.58
CA ARG A 62 12.67 13.81 2.56
C ARG A 62 13.37 13.25 1.33
N PRO A 63 14.17 14.06 0.62
CA PRO A 63 14.94 13.58 -0.50
C PRO A 63 15.96 12.52 -0.03
N ARG A 64 16.05 11.38 -0.73
CA ARG A 64 17.03 10.33 -0.39
C ARG A 64 18.47 10.74 -0.71
N ARG A 65 18.64 11.69 -1.63
CA ARG A 65 19.89 12.34 -2.02
C ARG A 65 19.59 13.82 -2.25
N ALA A 66 20.55 14.71 -2.02
CA ALA A 66 20.38 16.14 -2.23
C ALA A 66 19.85 16.51 -3.64
N THR A 67 20.08 15.65 -4.64
CA THR A 67 19.71 15.85 -6.03
C THR A 67 18.41 15.14 -6.47
N SER A 68 17.74 14.42 -5.57
CA SER A 68 16.50 13.70 -5.88
C SER A 68 15.31 14.32 -5.15
N PRO A 69 14.17 14.60 -5.79
CA PRO A 69 12.98 15.03 -5.07
C PRO A 69 12.48 13.95 -4.08
N PRO A 70 11.69 14.32 -3.06
CA PRO A 70 11.04 13.34 -2.18
C PRO A 70 10.14 12.38 -2.96
N LYS A 71 9.97 11.15 -2.50
CA LYS A 71 9.17 10.14 -3.22
C LYS A 71 7.72 10.55 -3.44
N ILE A 72 7.14 11.28 -2.49
CA ILE A 72 5.74 11.73 -2.56
C ILE A 72 5.52 12.77 -3.67
N HIS A 73 6.58 13.28 -4.30
CA HIS A 73 6.46 14.11 -5.51
C HIS A 73 6.30 13.26 -6.78
N ALA A 74 6.60 11.97 -6.76
CA ALA A 74 6.38 11.11 -7.92
C ALA A 74 4.88 10.92 -8.15
N LEU A 75 4.42 11.20 -9.37
CA LEU A 75 3.02 11.03 -9.76
C LEU A 75 2.53 9.58 -9.59
N HIS A 76 3.44 8.61 -9.71
CA HIS A 76 3.18 7.17 -9.62
C HIS A 76 3.47 6.58 -8.23
N SER A 77 3.53 7.41 -7.19
CA SER A 77 3.80 6.99 -5.81
C SER A 77 2.55 6.42 -5.13
N SER A 78 2.66 5.23 -4.54
CA SER A 78 1.60 4.65 -3.70
C SER A 78 1.31 5.46 -2.45
N SER A 79 2.31 6.16 -1.87
CA SER A 79 2.10 7.03 -0.71
C SER A 79 1.21 8.22 -1.06
N VAL A 80 1.31 8.74 -2.28
CA VAL A 80 0.43 9.83 -2.76
C VAL A 80 -0.97 9.31 -3.01
N LEU A 81 -1.09 8.14 -3.64
CA LEU A 81 -2.38 7.49 -3.85
C LEU A 81 -3.08 7.20 -2.52
N ALA A 82 -2.36 6.66 -1.53
CA ALA A 82 -2.87 6.47 -0.17
C ALA A 82 -3.26 7.81 0.47
N CYS A 83 -2.41 8.83 0.39
CA CYS A 83 -2.72 10.15 0.93
C CYS A 83 -4.01 10.71 0.33
N ASN A 84 -4.15 10.71 -0.99
CA ASN A 84 -5.37 11.18 -1.66
C ASN A 84 -6.58 10.33 -1.32
N ALA A 85 -6.44 9.02 -1.17
CA ALA A 85 -7.55 8.13 -0.86
C ALA A 85 -8.07 8.25 0.59
N PHE A 86 -7.24 8.74 1.52
CA PHE A 86 -7.53 8.63 2.97
C PHE A 86 -7.47 9.95 3.74
N ASP A 87 -6.54 10.85 3.42
CA ASP A 87 -6.33 12.08 4.22
C ASP A 87 -7.58 12.98 4.20
N TYR A 88 -8.25 13.09 3.05
CA TYR A 88 -9.52 13.79 2.90
C TYR A 88 -10.59 13.32 3.90
N TRP A 89 -10.64 12.01 4.17
CA TRP A 89 -11.67 11.41 5.02
C TRP A 89 -11.41 11.55 6.51
N ARG A 90 -10.22 12.02 6.93
CA ARG A 90 -9.95 12.36 8.34
C ARG A 90 -10.97 13.33 8.90
N THR A 91 -11.38 14.32 8.10
CA THR A 91 -12.36 15.34 8.48
C THR A 91 -13.71 15.18 7.78
N ALA A 92 -13.75 14.51 6.62
CA ALA A 92 -15.00 14.30 5.87
C ALA A 92 -15.85 13.13 6.38
N GLY A 93 -15.30 12.26 7.25
CA GLY A 93 -16.03 11.17 7.90
C GLY A 93 -15.27 9.85 7.80
N ILE A 94 -14.37 9.60 8.75
CA ILE A 94 -13.49 8.43 8.75
C ILE A 94 -14.23 7.09 8.86
N ASN A 95 -15.40 7.06 9.52
CA ASN A 95 -16.21 5.85 9.64
C ASN A 95 -16.76 5.39 8.28
N LEU A 96 -16.97 6.31 7.33
CA LEU A 96 -17.38 5.97 5.95
C LEU A 96 -16.31 5.14 5.24
N VAL A 97 -15.03 5.38 5.54
CA VAL A 97 -13.91 4.56 5.03
C VAL A 97 -13.99 3.14 5.58
N ALA A 98 -14.28 2.99 6.87
CA ALA A 98 -14.45 1.67 7.48
C ALA A 98 -15.67 0.92 6.93
N GLU A 99 -16.80 1.61 6.75
CA GLU A 99 -17.99 1.05 6.09
C GLU A 99 -17.70 0.63 4.64
N ALA A 100 -16.91 1.41 3.89
CA ALA A 100 -16.51 1.07 2.53
C ALA A 100 -15.64 -0.20 2.47
N PHE A 101 -14.87 -0.48 3.52
CA PHE A 101 -14.17 -1.76 3.70
C PHE A 101 -15.04 -2.88 4.29
N ARG A 102 -16.29 -2.59 4.62
CA ARG A 102 -17.23 -3.50 5.31
C ARG A 102 -16.70 -3.95 6.68
N ILE A 103 -16.04 -3.04 7.39
CA ILE A 103 -15.64 -3.24 8.78
C ILE A 103 -16.88 -3.07 9.66
N ASP A 104 -17.12 -4.03 10.55
CA ASP A 104 -18.27 -4.02 11.47
C ASP A 104 -17.80 -4.29 12.91
N PRO A 105 -18.05 -3.39 13.89
CA PRO A 105 -18.63 -2.05 13.70
C PRO A 105 -17.63 -1.07 13.05
N PRO A 106 -18.10 -0.10 12.24
CA PRO A 106 -17.23 0.80 11.47
C PRO A 106 -16.69 1.97 12.30
N HIS A 107 -16.39 1.76 13.59
CA HIS A 107 -15.94 2.81 14.50
C HIS A 107 -14.42 2.95 14.50
N VAL A 108 -13.93 3.94 13.75
CA VAL A 108 -12.51 4.27 13.67
C VAL A 108 -12.19 5.39 14.64
N GLY A 109 -11.40 5.10 15.67
CA GLY A 109 -10.92 6.12 16.61
C GLY A 109 -9.80 6.98 16.02
N ARG A 110 -8.96 6.41 15.14
CA ARG A 110 -7.85 7.16 14.51
C ARG A 110 -7.39 6.54 13.18
N LEU A 111 -7.02 7.39 12.22
CA LEU A 111 -6.21 7.02 11.05
C LEU A 111 -4.78 7.52 11.24
N THR A 112 -3.79 6.72 10.84
CA THR A 112 -2.38 7.12 10.80
C THR A 112 -1.69 6.61 9.54
N PHE A 113 -0.87 7.44 8.91
CA PHE A 113 0.06 7.07 7.84
C PHE A 113 1.40 6.58 8.41
N GLU A 114 2.13 5.78 7.62
CA GLU A 114 3.49 5.30 7.93
C GLU A 114 3.63 4.67 9.33
N ALA A 115 2.59 3.97 9.79
CA ALA A 115 2.55 3.40 11.13
C ALA A 115 3.60 2.28 11.27
N GLN A 116 4.45 2.38 12.28
CA GLN A 116 5.54 1.43 12.51
C GLN A 116 5.11 0.28 13.41
N PHE A 117 5.37 -0.94 12.95
CA PHE A 117 5.11 -2.16 13.72
C PHE A 117 6.40 -2.97 13.87
N PRO A 118 7.23 -2.66 14.88
CA PRO A 118 8.50 -3.38 15.11
C PRO A 118 8.31 -4.88 15.25
N THR A 119 9.15 -5.64 14.55
CA THR A 119 9.12 -7.12 14.59
C THR A 119 9.91 -7.69 15.77
N GLY A 120 10.40 -6.87 16.70
CA GLY A 120 11.35 -7.28 17.75
C GLY A 120 12.75 -7.68 17.25
N LEU A 121 12.98 -7.66 15.93
CA LEU A 121 14.24 -8.03 15.30
C LEU A 121 15.10 -6.78 14.98
N PRO A 122 16.44 -6.89 14.98
CA PRO A 122 17.32 -5.75 14.74
C PRO A 122 17.05 -4.99 13.43
N GLY A 123 17.25 -3.67 13.45
CA GLY A 123 17.07 -2.77 12.28
C GLY A 123 15.68 -2.16 12.18
N ASN A 124 15.41 -1.49 11.06
CA ASN A 124 14.19 -0.68 10.93
C ASN A 124 12.92 -1.54 10.93
N PRO A 125 11.85 -1.09 11.62
CA PRO A 125 10.55 -1.72 11.56
C PRO A 125 9.94 -1.58 10.16
N PRO A 126 9.05 -2.49 9.76
CA PRO A 126 8.18 -2.25 8.61
C PRO A 126 7.22 -1.09 8.92
N ASN A 127 7.05 -0.17 7.95
CA ASN A 127 6.04 0.89 8.02
C ASN A 127 4.83 0.45 7.20
N LEU A 128 3.64 0.42 7.80
CA LEU A 128 2.39 0.27 7.05
C LEU A 128 1.99 1.61 6.45
N ASP A 129 1.52 1.62 5.20
CA ASP A 129 1.12 2.86 4.53
C ASP A 129 0.00 3.58 5.27
N VAL A 130 -1.03 2.84 5.70
CA VAL A 130 -2.17 3.37 6.48
C VAL A 130 -2.57 2.37 7.56
N ALA A 131 -2.94 2.87 8.74
CA ALA A 131 -3.57 2.07 9.79
C ALA A 131 -4.84 2.77 10.29
N LEU A 132 -5.95 2.03 10.31
CA LEU A 132 -7.18 2.43 10.99
C LEU A 132 -7.19 1.75 12.37
N TRP A 133 -7.13 2.56 13.41
CA TRP A 133 -7.23 2.13 14.80
C TRP A 133 -8.70 2.14 15.19
N LEU A 134 -9.32 0.96 15.28
CA LEU A 134 -10.72 0.83 15.62
C LEU A 134 -10.92 1.02 17.13
N GLU A 135 -12.07 1.54 17.54
CA GLU A 135 -12.42 1.71 18.95
C GLU A 135 -12.48 0.37 19.71
N SER A 136 -12.71 -0.73 18.99
CA SER A 136 -12.65 -2.10 19.52
C SER A 136 -11.24 -2.53 19.97
N GLY A 137 -10.21 -1.76 19.60
CA GLY A 137 -8.79 -2.07 19.81
C GLY A 137 -8.16 -2.91 18.69
N GLN A 138 -8.92 -3.28 17.65
CA GLN A 138 -8.38 -3.92 16.45
C GLN A 138 -7.72 -2.89 15.51
N VAL A 139 -6.67 -3.31 14.81
CA VAL A 139 -6.02 -2.50 13.77
C VAL A 139 -6.39 -3.03 12.39
N TRP A 140 -6.94 -2.18 11.54
CA TRP A 140 -7.04 -2.45 10.11
C TRP A 140 -5.82 -1.85 9.41
N ALA A 141 -4.83 -2.69 9.14
CA ALA A 141 -3.55 -2.32 8.56
C ALA A 141 -3.63 -2.40 7.05
N ILE A 142 -3.39 -1.30 6.34
CA ILE A 142 -3.53 -1.21 4.89
C ILE A 142 -2.14 -1.00 4.27
N GLU A 143 -1.77 -1.90 3.38
CA GLU A 143 -0.65 -1.74 2.46
C GLU A 143 -1.20 -1.31 1.09
N SER A 144 -0.81 -0.13 0.63
CA SER A 144 -1.23 0.50 -0.61
C SER A 144 -0.23 0.22 -1.74
N LYS A 145 -0.72 -0.22 -2.90
CA LYS A 145 0.08 -0.44 -4.10
C LYS A 145 -0.54 0.20 -5.33
N PHE A 146 0.29 0.90 -6.09
CA PHE A 146 -0.11 1.58 -7.31
C PHE A 146 0.53 0.97 -8.55
N THR A 147 1.83 1.17 -8.76
CA THR A 147 2.55 0.72 -9.97
C THR A 147 3.60 -0.34 -9.68
N GLU A 148 3.92 -0.54 -8.40
CA GLU A 148 4.92 -1.48 -7.90
C GLU A 148 4.66 -2.93 -8.32
N PRO A 149 3.41 -3.45 -8.33
CA PRO A 149 3.15 -4.82 -8.76
C PRO A 149 3.53 -5.11 -10.21
N PHE A 150 3.61 -4.06 -11.04
CA PHE A 150 3.88 -4.15 -12.48
C PHE A 150 5.27 -3.62 -12.83
N GLY A 151 6.12 -3.40 -11.82
CA GLY A 151 7.50 -2.98 -11.98
C GLY A 151 8.48 -4.15 -12.00
N ARG A 152 9.75 -3.85 -12.30
CA ARG A 152 10.83 -4.85 -12.16
C ARG A 152 11.05 -5.17 -10.69
N LYS A 153 11.02 -6.46 -10.34
CA LYS A 153 11.43 -6.91 -9.01
C LYS A 153 12.93 -6.83 -8.80
N LYS A 154 13.32 -6.58 -7.55
CA LYS A 154 14.71 -6.61 -7.13
C LYS A 154 15.18 -8.05 -7.10
N SER A 155 16.37 -8.30 -7.65
CA SER A 155 17.07 -9.56 -7.44
C SER A 155 17.64 -9.62 -6.02
N GLY A 156 17.64 -10.81 -5.42
CA GLY A 156 18.19 -11.05 -4.10
C GLY A 156 17.30 -11.93 -3.23
N PRO A 157 17.75 -12.25 -2.01
CA PRO A 157 16.98 -13.06 -1.08
C PRO A 157 15.70 -12.34 -0.64
N ALA A 158 14.61 -13.09 -0.50
CA ALA A 158 13.32 -12.57 -0.07
C ALA A 158 13.39 -11.94 1.34
N PHE A 159 14.19 -12.53 2.24
CA PHE A 159 14.37 -12.06 3.61
C PHE A 159 15.84 -11.85 3.96
N LYS A 160 16.07 -10.96 4.92
CA LYS A 160 17.34 -10.88 5.63
C LYS A 160 17.46 -12.03 6.63
N ALA A 161 18.68 -12.49 6.92
CA ALA A 161 18.95 -13.58 7.86
C ALA A 161 18.30 -13.39 9.25
N LYS A 162 18.09 -12.14 9.70
CA LYS A 162 17.41 -11.83 10.96
C LYS A 162 16.01 -12.41 11.10
N TYR A 163 15.33 -12.74 10.00
CA TYR A 163 14.00 -13.35 10.00
C TYR A 163 14.04 -14.88 10.17
N PHE A 164 15.23 -15.48 10.14
CA PHE A 164 15.48 -16.91 10.38
C PHE A 164 16.67 -17.10 11.34
N PRO A 165 16.61 -16.56 12.57
CA PRO A 165 17.68 -16.74 13.54
C PRO A 165 17.81 -18.22 13.93
N ALA A 166 19.05 -18.70 14.06
CA ALA A 166 19.33 -20.09 14.39
C ALA A 166 18.70 -20.47 15.75
N GLY A 167 17.97 -21.60 15.76
CA GLY A 167 17.34 -22.13 16.97
C GLY A 167 16.13 -21.35 17.49
N LEU A 168 15.69 -20.28 16.80
CA LEU A 168 14.60 -19.42 17.23
C LEU A 168 13.50 -19.39 16.17
N PRO A 169 12.34 -20.04 16.40
CA PRO A 169 11.30 -20.13 15.40
C PRO A 169 10.38 -18.90 15.47
N VAL A 170 10.91 -17.72 15.09
CA VAL A 170 10.28 -16.40 15.25
C VAL A 170 8.81 -16.38 14.82
N TRP A 171 8.52 -16.92 13.64
CA TRP A 171 7.18 -16.92 13.06
C TRP A 171 6.20 -17.80 13.85
N THR A 172 6.53 -19.08 14.06
CA THR A 172 5.64 -20.01 14.79
C THR A 172 5.50 -19.64 16.26
N HIS A 173 6.55 -19.08 16.88
CA HIS A 173 6.51 -18.57 18.25
C HIS A 173 5.42 -17.50 18.44
N HIS A 174 5.18 -16.68 17.41
CA HIS A 174 4.12 -15.66 17.42
C HIS A 174 2.78 -16.17 16.86
N GLY A 175 2.61 -17.48 16.68
CA GLY A 175 1.37 -18.07 16.18
C GLY A 175 1.19 -17.91 14.68
N LEU A 176 2.28 -17.80 13.91
CA LEU A 176 2.25 -17.66 12.46
C LEU A 176 2.90 -18.87 11.74
N PRO A 177 2.41 -20.11 11.96
CA PRO A 177 3.03 -21.30 11.39
C PRO A 177 2.94 -21.38 9.87
N ARG A 178 1.85 -20.91 9.25
CA ARG A 178 1.75 -20.94 7.79
C ARG A 178 2.60 -19.89 7.12
N SER A 179 2.70 -18.72 7.75
CA SER A 179 3.61 -17.63 7.40
C SER A 179 5.06 -18.13 7.45
N ALA A 180 5.42 -18.95 8.44
CA ALA A 180 6.74 -19.59 8.53
C ALA A 180 7.03 -20.48 7.30
N MET A 181 6.05 -21.28 6.87
CA MET A 181 6.18 -22.15 5.70
C MET A 181 6.39 -21.34 4.42
N ILE A 182 5.52 -20.36 4.16
CA ILE A 182 5.64 -19.54 2.93
C ILE A 182 6.88 -18.65 2.96
N ALA A 183 7.28 -18.12 4.12
CA ALA A 183 8.52 -17.36 4.27
C ALA A 183 9.75 -18.24 3.95
N SER A 184 9.78 -19.49 4.43
CA SER A 184 10.86 -20.43 4.14
C SER A 184 10.90 -20.83 2.67
N ALA A 185 9.73 -21.06 2.06
CA ALA A 185 9.61 -21.37 0.63
C ALA A 185 10.07 -20.22 -0.27
N LEU A 186 9.77 -18.97 0.12
CA LEU A 186 10.29 -17.78 -0.55
C LEU A 186 11.81 -17.63 -0.39
N GLN A 187 12.33 -17.95 0.81
CA GLN A 187 13.74 -17.86 1.10
C GLN A 187 14.57 -18.91 0.35
N SER A 188 14.05 -20.13 0.16
CA SER A 188 14.68 -21.20 -0.62
C SER A 188 14.48 -21.05 -2.13
N GLY A 189 13.54 -20.21 -2.55
CA GLY A 189 13.14 -20.05 -3.96
C GLY A 189 12.21 -21.15 -4.48
N SER A 190 11.68 -22.02 -3.60
CA SER A 190 10.71 -23.06 -4.01
C SER A 190 9.34 -22.47 -4.36
N VAL A 191 9.03 -21.28 -3.85
CA VAL A 191 7.89 -20.45 -4.28
C VAL A 191 8.43 -19.07 -4.63
N SER A 192 7.87 -18.47 -5.68
CA SER A 192 8.12 -17.07 -6.01
C SER A 192 6.82 -16.37 -6.37
N PHE A 193 6.80 -15.07 -6.14
CA PHE A 193 5.76 -14.15 -6.59
C PHE A 193 6.43 -13.21 -7.59
N GLY A 194 5.85 -12.99 -8.76
CA GLY A 194 6.30 -12.09 -9.82
C GLY A 194 5.78 -10.66 -9.67
N HIS A 195 4.59 -10.49 -9.10
CA HIS A 195 3.90 -9.20 -8.94
C HIS A 195 3.71 -8.79 -7.47
N LEU A 196 3.29 -9.71 -6.60
CA LEU A 196 3.03 -9.46 -5.19
C LEU A 196 4.32 -9.46 -4.36
N ASP A 197 4.55 -8.45 -3.53
CA ASP A 197 5.65 -8.47 -2.54
C ASP A 197 5.23 -9.23 -1.28
N ALA A 198 5.12 -10.56 -1.41
CA ALA A 198 4.72 -11.44 -0.31
C ALA A 198 5.67 -11.35 0.90
N ALA A 199 6.98 -11.17 0.65
CA ALA A 199 7.95 -11.01 1.72
C ALA A 199 7.68 -9.74 2.53
N GLN A 200 7.32 -8.64 1.87
CA GLN A 200 6.91 -7.41 2.54
C GLN A 200 5.65 -7.63 3.40
N LEU A 201 4.61 -8.25 2.85
CA LEU A 201 3.38 -8.54 3.58
C LEU A 201 3.62 -9.42 4.82
N LEU A 202 4.47 -10.44 4.72
CA LEU A 202 4.84 -11.29 5.85
C LEU A 202 5.57 -10.49 6.95
N LYS A 203 6.46 -9.57 6.58
CA LYS A 203 7.12 -8.68 7.56
C LYS A 203 6.11 -7.79 8.28
N HIS A 204 5.12 -7.25 7.56
CA HIS A 204 4.02 -6.49 8.16
C HIS A 204 3.22 -7.34 9.14
N ALA A 205 2.79 -8.53 8.72
CA ALA A 205 2.03 -9.45 9.56
C ALA A 205 2.79 -9.82 10.85
N LEU A 206 4.09 -10.10 10.76
CA LEU A 206 4.91 -10.38 11.94
C LEU A 206 4.96 -9.18 12.91
N GLY A 207 5.18 -7.98 12.39
CA GLY A 207 5.18 -6.76 13.21
C GLY A 207 3.83 -6.49 13.88
N LEU A 208 2.75 -6.66 13.13
CA LEU A 208 1.37 -6.50 13.58
C LEU A 208 0.99 -7.54 14.63
N GLN A 209 1.41 -8.80 14.46
CA GLN A 209 1.17 -9.87 15.42
C GLN A 209 1.82 -9.56 16.77
N ILE A 210 3.07 -9.08 16.75
CA ILE A 210 3.85 -8.76 17.96
C ILE A 210 3.29 -7.54 18.69
N ARG A 211 2.95 -6.47 17.96
CA ARG A 211 2.55 -5.18 18.56
C ARG A 211 1.05 -5.02 18.76
N GLY A 212 0.24 -5.59 17.88
CA GLY A 212 -1.21 -5.56 17.92
C GLY A 212 -1.82 -6.67 18.79
N ALA A 213 -1.00 -7.47 19.47
CA ALA A 213 -1.43 -8.62 20.25
C ALA A 213 -2.36 -9.58 19.46
N GLY A 214 -2.09 -9.73 18.16
CA GLY A 214 -2.89 -10.54 17.23
C GLY A 214 -4.25 -9.95 16.83
N ARG A 215 -4.62 -8.75 17.27
CA ARG A 215 -5.91 -8.11 16.92
C ARG A 215 -5.75 -7.19 15.72
N PHE A 216 -5.55 -7.77 14.54
CA PHE A 216 -5.45 -6.99 13.31
C PHE A 216 -6.07 -7.68 12.10
N THR A 217 -6.34 -6.90 11.06
CA THR A 217 -6.56 -7.36 9.69
C THR A 217 -5.50 -6.72 8.81
N LEU A 218 -4.83 -7.50 7.94
CA LEU A 218 -3.94 -6.97 6.91
C LEU A 218 -4.70 -6.84 5.60
N CYS A 219 -4.96 -5.61 5.20
CA CYS A 219 -5.56 -5.26 3.94
C CYS A 219 -4.49 -4.94 2.90
N TYR A 220 -4.59 -5.57 1.73
CA TYR A 220 -3.77 -5.25 0.57
C TYR A 220 -4.63 -4.46 -0.42
N LEU A 221 -4.40 -3.15 -0.49
CA LEU A 221 -5.14 -2.24 -1.33
C LEU A 221 -4.35 -1.95 -2.60
N TYR A 222 -4.89 -2.30 -3.77
CA TYR A 222 -4.14 -2.28 -5.02
C TYR A 222 -4.93 -1.68 -6.18
N VAL A 223 -4.24 -1.20 -7.21
CA VAL A 223 -4.88 -0.86 -8.48
C VAL A 223 -5.09 -2.12 -9.30
N GLY A 224 -6.34 -2.49 -9.54
CA GLY A 224 -6.70 -3.61 -10.42
C GLY A 224 -6.65 -3.21 -11.90
N ASP A 225 -6.37 -4.17 -12.77
CA ASP A 225 -6.37 -4.00 -14.23
C ASP A 225 -6.62 -5.36 -14.91
N ASP A 226 -7.34 -5.37 -16.03
CA ASP A 226 -7.72 -6.60 -16.74
C ASP A 226 -6.63 -7.10 -17.72
N ALA A 227 -5.52 -6.36 -17.87
CA ALA A 227 -4.38 -6.83 -18.65
C ALA A 227 -3.76 -8.11 -18.04
N PRO A 228 -3.03 -8.92 -18.82
CA PRO A 228 -2.44 -10.17 -18.33
C PRO A 228 -1.57 -10.03 -17.07
N GLU A 229 -0.83 -8.92 -16.94
CA GLU A 229 -0.04 -8.61 -15.73
C GLU A 229 -0.93 -8.34 -14.51
N GLY A 230 -2.08 -7.70 -14.70
CA GLY A 230 -3.09 -7.50 -13.66
C GLY A 230 -3.75 -8.81 -13.23
N SER A 231 -4.16 -9.66 -14.17
CA SER A 231 -4.68 -10.99 -13.85
C SER A 231 -3.66 -11.87 -13.13
N SER A 232 -2.38 -11.79 -13.52
CA SER A 232 -1.28 -12.51 -12.85
C SER A 232 -1.06 -11.99 -11.43
N HIS A 233 -1.14 -10.68 -11.22
CA HIS A 233 -1.09 -10.08 -9.89
C HIS A 233 -2.25 -10.55 -9.00
N GLU A 234 -3.48 -10.59 -9.51
CA GLU A 234 -4.63 -11.06 -8.75
C GLU A 234 -4.53 -12.55 -8.40
N ALA A 235 -4.05 -13.39 -9.32
CA ALA A 235 -3.80 -14.80 -9.05
C ALA A 235 -2.79 -14.98 -7.90
N GLU A 236 -1.71 -14.18 -7.90
CA GLU A 236 -0.72 -14.16 -6.82
C GLU A 236 -1.29 -13.69 -5.47
N ILE A 237 -2.17 -12.69 -5.47
CA ILE A 237 -2.89 -12.24 -4.27
C ILE A 237 -3.71 -13.38 -3.67
N LEU A 238 -4.45 -14.13 -4.51
CA LEU A 238 -5.26 -15.26 -4.07
C LEU A 238 -4.39 -16.40 -3.54
N GLN A 239 -3.29 -16.71 -4.21
CA GLN A 239 -2.32 -17.70 -3.74
C GLN A 239 -1.74 -17.32 -2.37
N PHE A 240 -1.36 -16.05 -2.18
CA PHE A 240 -0.86 -15.56 -0.90
C PHE A 240 -1.91 -15.64 0.20
N ARG A 241 -3.16 -15.22 -0.09
CA ARG A 241 -4.28 -15.30 0.84
C ARG A 241 -4.50 -16.72 1.35
N GLU A 242 -4.46 -17.70 0.46
CA GLU A 242 -4.59 -19.11 0.84
C GLU A 242 -3.36 -19.59 1.62
N ALA A 243 -2.16 -19.19 1.22
CA ALA A 243 -0.94 -19.58 1.92
C ALA A 243 -0.95 -19.16 3.40
N VAL A 244 -1.49 -17.99 3.72
CA VAL A 244 -1.55 -17.45 5.11
C VAL A 244 -2.88 -17.72 5.82
N SER A 245 -3.80 -18.46 5.21
CA SER A 245 -5.15 -18.68 5.74
C SER A 245 -5.11 -19.33 7.14
N GLY A 246 -5.66 -18.64 8.15
CA GLY A 246 -5.69 -19.12 9.54
C GLY A 246 -4.58 -18.55 10.44
N ASP A 247 -3.52 -17.96 9.89
CA ASP A 247 -2.54 -17.21 10.69
C ASP A 247 -3.07 -15.82 11.05
N PHE A 248 -3.67 -15.12 10.08
CA PHE A 248 -4.29 -13.80 10.27
C PHE A 248 -5.32 -13.50 9.18
N PRO A 249 -6.28 -12.58 9.41
CA PRO A 249 -7.17 -12.09 8.37
C PRO A 249 -6.41 -11.28 7.32
N PHE A 250 -6.38 -11.77 6.08
CA PHE A 250 -5.82 -11.07 4.92
C PHE A 250 -6.94 -10.70 3.93
N VAL A 251 -7.10 -9.40 3.66
CA VAL A 251 -8.21 -8.84 2.87
C VAL A 251 -7.68 -8.04 1.68
N PRO A 252 -7.63 -8.63 0.48
CA PRO A 252 -7.31 -7.88 -0.72
C PRO A 252 -8.52 -7.06 -1.21
N VAL A 253 -8.28 -5.82 -1.59
CA VAL A 253 -9.30 -4.91 -2.13
C VAL A 253 -8.68 -4.08 -3.25
N SER A 254 -9.37 -3.93 -4.38
CA SER A 254 -8.92 -2.98 -5.40
C SER A 254 -9.38 -1.56 -5.07
N TYR A 255 -8.60 -0.54 -5.43
CA TYR A 255 -8.97 0.86 -5.28
C TYR A 255 -10.31 1.17 -5.96
N GLN A 256 -10.58 0.57 -7.13
CA GLN A 256 -11.84 0.67 -7.85
C GLN A 256 -13.02 0.15 -7.01
N ALA A 257 -12.87 -1.03 -6.38
CA ALA A 257 -13.92 -1.59 -5.53
C ALA A 257 -14.15 -0.75 -4.27
N PHE A 258 -13.07 -0.31 -3.62
CA PHE A 258 -13.12 0.55 -2.44
C PHE A 258 -13.84 1.88 -2.74
N LEU A 259 -13.41 2.60 -3.78
CA LEU A 259 -13.99 3.90 -4.14
C LEU A 259 -15.44 3.78 -4.62
N ARG A 260 -15.79 2.70 -5.32
CA ARG A 260 -17.19 2.41 -5.69
C ARG A 260 -18.04 2.21 -4.44
N SER A 261 -17.56 1.42 -3.48
CA SER A 261 -18.27 1.20 -2.21
C SER A 261 -18.44 2.51 -1.45
N LEU A 262 -17.38 3.30 -1.32
CA LEU A 262 -17.41 4.60 -0.66
C LEU A 262 -18.37 5.57 -1.35
N ARG A 263 -18.39 5.59 -2.69
CA ARG A 263 -19.32 6.44 -3.47
C ARG A 263 -20.78 6.12 -3.20
N CYS A 264 -21.12 4.85 -2.98
CA CYS A 264 -22.49 4.43 -2.64
C CYS A 264 -22.93 4.87 -1.24
N LEU A 265 -21.98 5.11 -0.32
CA LEU A 265 -22.28 5.46 1.07
C LEU A 265 -22.46 6.97 1.30
N VAL A 266 -21.95 7.81 0.40
CA VAL A 266 -21.77 9.25 0.69
C VAL A 266 -22.68 10.15 -0.15
N PRO A 267 -23.13 11.29 0.41
CA PRO A 267 -23.96 12.23 -0.34
C PRO A 267 -23.20 12.91 -1.50
N ARG A 268 -23.94 13.63 -2.36
CA ARG A 268 -23.38 14.25 -3.57
C ARG A 268 -22.37 15.38 -3.30
N ASN A 269 -22.29 15.91 -2.08
CA ASN A 269 -21.35 16.97 -1.68
C ASN A 269 -19.87 16.56 -1.78
N HIS A 270 -19.56 15.25 -1.90
CA HIS A 270 -18.20 14.76 -2.14
C HIS A 270 -17.84 14.61 -3.63
N ALA A 271 -18.67 15.14 -4.56
CA ALA A 271 -18.48 14.92 -6.00
C ALA A 271 -17.11 15.38 -6.53
N ALA A 272 -16.56 16.50 -6.03
CA ALA A 272 -15.25 16.99 -6.45
C ALA A 272 -14.11 16.01 -6.10
N TYR A 273 -14.17 15.37 -4.92
CA TYR A 273 -13.22 14.34 -4.52
C TYR A 273 -13.26 13.13 -5.47
N PHE A 274 -14.46 12.61 -5.77
CA PHE A 274 -14.58 11.48 -6.67
C PHE A 274 -14.21 11.83 -8.11
N ALA A 275 -14.55 13.03 -8.59
CA ALA A 275 -14.12 13.51 -9.90
C ALA A 275 -12.59 13.56 -9.98
N TYR A 276 -11.93 14.08 -8.94
CA TYR A 276 -10.47 14.08 -8.85
C TYR A 276 -9.89 12.65 -8.89
N MET A 277 -10.41 11.74 -8.06
CA MET A 277 -9.90 10.36 -8.02
C MET A 277 -10.09 9.64 -9.36
N ALA A 278 -11.23 9.84 -10.03
CA ALA A 278 -11.53 9.26 -11.33
C ALA A 278 -10.64 9.84 -12.43
N GLU A 279 -10.52 11.17 -12.53
CA GLU A 279 -9.67 11.83 -13.52
C GLU A 279 -8.19 11.48 -13.34
N ARG A 280 -7.74 11.44 -12.08
CA ARG A 280 -6.33 11.21 -11.76
C ARG A 280 -5.91 9.77 -11.94
N TYR A 281 -6.67 8.83 -11.42
CA TYR A 281 -6.25 7.44 -11.32
C TYR A 281 -7.03 6.51 -12.25
N GLY A 282 -8.13 6.97 -12.84
CA GLY A 282 -8.95 6.18 -13.75
C GLY A 282 -9.79 5.11 -13.07
N PHE A 283 -10.23 5.39 -11.84
CA PHE A 283 -11.09 4.51 -11.04
C PHE A 283 -12.58 4.75 -11.28
#